data_AF-A0A2J6WV24-F1
#
_entry.id   AF-A0A2J6WV24-F1
#
_cell.length_a   1.000
_cell.length_b   1.000
_cell.length_c   1.000
_cell.angle_alpha   90.00
_cell.angle_beta   90.00
_cell.angle_gamma   90.00
#
_symmetry.space_group_name_H-M   'P 1'
#
loop_
_entity.id
_entity.type
_entity.pdbx_description
1 polymer ?
#
loop_
_entity_poly.entity_id
_entity_poly.type
_entity_poly.pdbx_seq_one_letter_code
_entity_poly.pdbx_strand_id
1 'polypeptide(L)'
;MDDIREEIVEDRGAIKKLQLLFPGYHGYRVNEDLRDADIYLKNELYKKMLNIIENLKLAEQALVSNGIFRDLERIGIVRSRIQALAGEIRHHEAGYSGISPPVRIGKDKISALYDLDMKIYDDIVKLDEGVKNFKDSCSSGNYDFSILSSIDVTINDLMSLNSSRDRLLYGGV
;
A
#
# COMPACT_ATOMS: atom_id res chain seq x y z
N MET A 1 25.86 25.94 6.67
CA MET A 1 25.21 25.48 7.93
C MET A 1 23.74 25.86 7.84
N ASP A 2 23.00 25.24 6.91
CA ASP A 2 21.55 25.41 6.69
C ASP A 2 20.80 24.07 6.54
N ASP A 3 21.50 22.96 6.25
CA ASP A 3 20.91 21.63 5.98
C ASP A 3 19.96 21.08 7.05
N ILE A 4 20.29 21.25 8.33
CA ILE A 4 19.56 20.56 9.41
C ILE A 4 18.15 21.13 9.59
N ARG A 5 17.91 22.39 9.20
CA ARG A 5 16.58 23.00 9.33
C ARG A 5 15.68 22.63 8.16
N GLU A 6 16.21 22.45 6.96
CA GLU A 6 15.46 22.01 5.79
C GLU A 6 14.98 20.56 5.95
N GLU A 7 15.87 19.66 6.37
CA GLU A 7 15.57 18.23 6.55
C GLU A 7 14.52 18.01 7.66
N ILE A 8 14.60 18.75 8.78
CA ILE A 8 13.61 18.69 9.87
C ILE A 8 12.24 19.27 9.45
N VAL A 9 12.19 20.15 8.45
CA VAL A 9 10.95 20.76 7.95
C VAL A 9 10.23 19.83 6.96
N GLU A 10 10.96 19.13 6.08
CA GLU A 10 10.38 18.10 5.19
C GLU A 10 9.79 16.94 5.96
N ASP A 11 10.50 16.46 6.99
CA ASP A 11 10.09 15.34 7.84
C ASP A 11 8.74 15.62 8.54
N ARG A 12 8.50 16.89 8.92
CA ARG A 12 7.19 17.32 9.46
C ARG A 12 6.08 17.35 8.42
N GLY A 13 6.40 17.45 7.14
CA GLY A 13 5.41 17.47 6.05
C GLY A 13 4.79 16.10 5.82
N ALA A 14 5.62 15.07 5.65
CA ALA A 14 5.18 13.71 5.36
C ALA A 14 4.41 13.09 6.53
N ILE A 15 4.94 13.18 7.77
CA ILE A 15 4.24 12.70 8.98
C ILE A 15 2.87 13.37 9.16
N LYS A 16 2.76 14.69 8.98
CA LYS A 16 1.49 15.41 9.13
C LYS A 16 0.46 14.98 8.10
N LYS A 17 0.88 14.73 6.85
CA LYS A 17 -0.01 14.20 5.82
C LYS A 17 -0.54 12.81 6.22
N LEU A 18 0.33 11.92 6.68
CA LEU A 18 -0.09 10.61 7.17
C LEU A 18 -1.03 10.70 8.37
N GLN A 19 -0.78 11.60 9.32
CA GLN A 19 -1.66 11.83 10.48
C GLN A 19 -3.05 12.37 10.09
N LEU A 20 -3.13 13.19 9.02
CA LEU A 20 -4.40 13.66 8.47
C LEU A 20 -5.17 12.53 7.76
N LEU A 21 -4.46 11.65 7.07
CA LEU A 21 -5.03 10.52 6.35
C LEU A 21 -5.46 9.37 7.28
N PHE A 22 -4.73 9.18 8.38
CA PHE A 22 -4.93 8.09 9.34
C PHE A 22 -5.08 8.64 10.77
N PRO A 23 -6.30 9.08 11.16
CA PRO A 23 -6.55 9.56 12.52
C PRO A 23 -6.16 8.50 13.55
N GLY A 24 -5.27 8.83 14.50
CA GLY A 24 -4.74 7.86 15.48
C GLY A 24 -3.34 7.32 15.14
N TYR A 25 -2.77 7.69 13.99
CA TYR A 25 -1.36 7.44 13.71
C TYR A 25 -0.49 8.43 14.49
N HIS A 26 0.42 7.92 15.33
CA HIS A 26 1.28 8.76 16.18
C HIS A 26 2.66 9.05 15.56
N GLY A 27 2.96 8.42 14.40
CA GLY A 27 4.25 8.51 13.74
C GLY A 27 5.33 7.62 14.35
N TYR A 28 6.39 7.40 13.60
CA TYR A 28 7.62 6.77 14.05
C TYR A 28 8.36 7.69 15.03
N ARG A 29 8.39 7.31 16.32
CA ARG A 29 9.21 7.97 17.35
C ARG A 29 10.42 7.10 17.69
N VAL A 30 11.53 7.77 18.02
CA VAL A 30 12.79 7.11 18.34
C VAL A 30 12.64 6.35 19.67
N ASN A 31 12.93 5.04 19.64
CA ASN A 31 13.07 4.09 20.78
C ASN A 31 11.83 3.42 21.39
N GLU A 32 10.58 3.83 21.12
CA GLU A 32 9.39 3.13 21.70
C GLU A 32 8.25 2.90 20.69
N ASP A 33 7.98 3.81 19.76
CA ASP A 33 6.71 3.81 19.01
C ASP A 33 6.80 3.33 17.54
N LEU A 34 7.98 2.95 17.04
CA LEU A 34 8.14 2.64 15.60
C LEU A 34 7.30 1.42 15.19
N ARG A 35 7.27 0.40 16.06
CA ARG A 35 6.52 -0.84 15.82
C ARG A 35 5.01 -0.60 15.84
N ASP A 36 4.51 0.13 16.83
CA ASP A 36 3.07 0.36 16.96
C ASP A 36 2.56 1.25 15.83
N ALA A 37 3.35 2.26 15.43
CA ALA A 37 3.08 3.06 14.25
C ALA A 37 3.08 2.23 12.95
N ASP A 38 4.07 1.34 12.77
CA ASP A 38 4.16 0.45 11.60
C ASP A 38 2.94 -0.49 11.50
N ILE A 39 2.62 -1.17 12.61
CA ILE A 39 1.45 -2.07 12.71
C ILE A 39 0.17 -1.30 12.40
N TYR A 40 0.01 -0.11 12.98
CA TYR A 40 -1.17 0.70 12.76
C TYR A 40 -1.34 1.08 11.29
N LEU A 41 -0.29 1.63 10.68
CA LEU A 41 -0.32 2.06 9.29
C LEU A 41 -0.61 0.88 8.36
N LYS A 42 0.11 -0.24 8.52
CA LYS A 42 -0.11 -1.46 7.71
C LYS A 42 -1.54 -1.99 7.82
N ASN A 43 -2.12 -1.96 9.02
CA ASN A 43 -3.52 -2.37 9.20
C ASN A 43 -4.48 -1.45 8.43
N GLU A 44 -4.25 -0.14 8.42
CA GLU A 44 -5.07 0.80 7.65
C GLU A 44 -4.90 0.64 6.13
N LEU A 45 -3.66 0.44 5.65
CA LEU A 45 -3.39 0.14 4.24
C LEU A 45 -4.05 -1.18 3.83
N TYR A 46 -3.95 -2.22 4.67
CA TYR A 46 -4.60 -3.50 4.46
C TYR A 46 -6.12 -3.38 4.32
N LYS A 47 -6.77 -2.62 5.21
CA LYS A 47 -8.22 -2.35 5.12
C LYS A 47 -8.59 -1.69 3.78
N LYS A 48 -7.80 -0.73 3.31
CA LYS A 48 -8.00 -0.10 1.99
C LYS A 48 -7.89 -1.12 0.86
N MET A 49 -6.88 -1.98 0.89
CA MET A 49 -6.72 -3.03 -0.13
C MET A 49 -7.87 -4.05 -0.13
N LEU A 50 -8.44 -4.39 1.04
CA LEU A 50 -9.63 -5.23 1.10
C LEU A 50 -10.83 -4.59 0.38
N ASN A 51 -11.01 -3.28 0.49
CA ASN A 51 -12.06 -2.56 -0.24
C ASN A 51 -11.84 -2.61 -1.76
N ILE A 52 -10.57 -2.52 -2.22
CA ILE A 52 -10.22 -2.66 -3.64
C ILE A 52 -10.59 -4.07 -4.15
N ILE A 53 -10.23 -5.11 -3.39
CA ILE A 53 -10.59 -6.50 -3.72
C ILE A 53 -12.10 -6.66 -3.83
N GLU A 54 -12.86 -6.04 -2.92
CA GLU A 54 -14.32 -6.10 -2.96
C GLU A 54 -14.90 -5.37 -4.17
N ASN A 55 -14.38 -4.19 -4.52
CA ASN A 55 -14.77 -3.49 -5.75
C ASN A 55 -14.51 -4.33 -7.00
N LEU A 56 -13.38 -5.06 -7.04
CA LEU A 56 -13.05 -5.93 -8.16
C LEU A 56 -13.99 -7.14 -8.26
N LYS A 57 -14.38 -7.74 -7.13
CA LYS A 57 -15.41 -8.80 -7.11
C LYS A 57 -16.77 -8.31 -7.60
N LEU A 58 -17.16 -7.09 -7.25
CA LEU A 58 -18.40 -6.50 -7.75
C LEU A 58 -18.35 -6.31 -9.28
N ALA A 59 -17.19 -5.93 -9.82
CA ALA A 59 -16.98 -5.85 -11.27
C ALA A 59 -17.11 -7.24 -11.93
N GLU A 60 -16.49 -8.28 -11.36
CA GLU A 60 -16.63 -9.66 -11.84
C GLU A 60 -18.10 -10.13 -11.82
N GLN A 61 -18.83 -9.86 -10.74
CA GLN A 61 -20.24 -10.20 -10.61
C GLN A 61 -21.09 -9.50 -11.67
N ALA A 62 -20.80 -8.22 -11.96
CA ALA A 62 -21.48 -7.47 -13.00
C ALA A 62 -21.22 -8.09 -14.40
N LEU A 63 -19.98 -8.49 -14.70
CA LEU A 63 -19.66 -9.17 -15.96
C LEU A 63 -20.41 -10.48 -16.13
N VAL A 64 -20.39 -11.34 -15.10
CA VAL A 64 -21.10 -12.63 -15.11
C VAL A 64 -22.60 -12.44 -15.27
N SER A 65 -23.19 -11.47 -14.56
CA SER A 65 -24.63 -11.17 -14.64
C SER A 65 -25.05 -10.68 -16.03
N ASN A 66 -24.15 -10.02 -16.75
CA ASN A 66 -24.35 -9.59 -18.13
C ASN A 66 -23.97 -10.66 -19.18
N GLY A 67 -23.62 -11.88 -18.76
CA GLY A 67 -23.23 -12.97 -19.66
C GLY A 67 -21.85 -12.77 -20.32
N ILE A 68 -21.02 -11.89 -19.77
CA ILE A 68 -19.67 -11.61 -20.28
C ILE A 68 -18.66 -12.46 -19.50
N PHE A 69 -18.13 -13.48 -20.17
CA PHE A 69 -17.13 -14.39 -19.60
C PHE A 69 -15.70 -14.12 -20.09
N ARG A 70 -15.54 -13.14 -20.99
CA ARG A 70 -14.22 -12.76 -21.50
C ARG A 70 -13.36 -12.20 -20.37
N ASP A 71 -12.09 -12.60 -20.34
CA ASP A 71 -11.07 -12.12 -19.40
C ASP A 71 -11.35 -12.34 -17.90
N LEU A 72 -12.36 -13.15 -17.53
CA LEU A 72 -12.63 -13.47 -16.12
C LEU A 72 -11.44 -14.13 -15.42
N GLU A 73 -10.70 -15.00 -16.13
CA GLU A 73 -9.47 -15.60 -15.60
C GLU A 73 -8.44 -14.52 -15.25
N ARG A 74 -8.25 -13.56 -16.16
CA ARG A 74 -7.31 -12.45 -15.96
C ARG A 74 -7.71 -11.59 -14.76
N ILE A 75 -8.99 -11.28 -14.61
CA ILE A 75 -9.48 -10.53 -13.44
C ILE A 75 -9.25 -11.34 -12.15
N GLY A 76 -9.49 -12.64 -12.19
CA GLY A 76 -9.22 -13.54 -11.07
C GLY A 76 -7.73 -13.56 -10.67
N ILE A 77 -6.82 -13.55 -11.66
CA ILE A 77 -5.37 -13.42 -11.43
C ILE A 77 -5.06 -12.08 -10.77
N VAL A 78 -5.53 -10.96 -11.33
CA VAL A 78 -5.33 -9.62 -10.76
C VAL A 78 -5.82 -9.55 -9.31
N ARG A 79 -7.03 -10.06 -9.04
CA ARG A 79 -7.61 -10.13 -7.70
C ARG A 79 -6.73 -10.92 -6.74
N SER A 80 -6.25 -12.09 -7.17
CA SER A 80 -5.34 -12.92 -6.37
C SER A 80 -4.02 -12.20 -6.06
N ARG A 81 -3.49 -11.43 -7.02
CA ARG A 81 -2.26 -10.63 -6.83
C ARG A 81 -2.46 -9.51 -5.82
N ILE A 82 -3.59 -8.78 -5.88
CA ILE A 82 -3.93 -7.75 -4.89
C ILE A 82 -4.08 -8.39 -3.50
N GLN A 83 -4.71 -9.57 -3.41
CA GLN A 83 -4.86 -10.29 -2.15
C GLN A 83 -3.52 -10.75 -1.58
N ALA A 84 -2.61 -11.26 -2.42
CA ALA A 84 -1.27 -11.64 -2.00
C ALA A 84 -0.50 -10.42 -1.47
N LEU A 85 -0.52 -9.30 -2.21
CA LEU A 85 0.13 -8.05 -1.82
C LEU A 85 -0.43 -7.46 -0.52
N ALA A 86 -1.76 -7.51 -0.34
CA ALA A 86 -2.40 -7.12 0.92
C ALA A 86 -1.92 -8.00 2.08
N GLY A 87 -1.77 -9.30 1.82
CA GLY A 87 -1.15 -10.24 2.75
C GLY A 87 0.28 -9.84 3.09
N GLU A 88 1.12 -9.55 2.10
CA GLU A 88 2.52 -9.13 2.28
C GLU A 88 2.63 -7.84 3.10
N ILE A 89 1.86 -6.80 2.77
CA ILE A 89 1.85 -5.53 3.53
C ILE A 89 1.46 -5.75 4.99
N ARG A 90 0.49 -6.64 5.24
CA ARG A 90 0.03 -6.94 6.59
C ARG A 90 1.01 -7.84 7.35
N HIS A 91 1.59 -8.82 6.67
CA HIS A 91 2.46 -9.80 7.27
C HIS A 91 3.76 -9.13 7.69
N HIS A 92 4.05 -9.25 8.97
CA HIS A 92 5.39 -9.04 9.47
C HIS A 92 6.15 -10.31 9.08
N GLU A 93 7.27 -10.21 8.36
CA GLU A 93 8.16 -11.37 8.23
C GLU A 93 8.34 -11.97 9.63
N ALA A 94 8.16 -13.29 9.70
CA ALA A 94 8.22 -14.10 10.91
C ALA A 94 9.65 -14.20 11.48
N GLY A 95 10.37 -13.07 11.55
CA GLY A 95 11.69 -12.87 12.10
C GLY A 95 11.69 -12.11 13.43
N TYR A 96 10.53 -11.82 14.02
CA TYR A 96 10.42 -11.39 15.43
C TYR A 96 10.65 -12.57 16.41
N SER A 97 11.65 -13.41 16.12
CA SER A 97 12.26 -14.30 17.09
C SER A 97 13.12 -13.49 18.04
N GLY A 98 12.49 -12.89 19.05
CA GLY A 98 13.07 -12.72 20.39
C GLY A 98 14.21 -11.73 20.63
N ILE A 99 15.11 -11.40 19.70
CA ILE A 99 16.30 -10.58 20.03
C ILE A 99 16.79 -9.81 18.80
N SER A 100 16.46 -8.52 18.71
CA SER A 100 17.44 -7.55 18.25
C SER A 100 17.26 -6.30 19.11
N PRO A 101 18.33 -5.71 19.67
CA PRO A 101 18.27 -4.49 20.47
C PRO A 101 17.47 -3.40 19.73
N PRO A 102 16.91 -2.38 20.40
CA PRO A 102 16.21 -1.29 19.72
C PRO A 102 17.13 -0.79 18.61
N VAL A 103 16.79 -1.13 17.35
CA VAL A 103 17.54 -0.68 16.20
C VAL A 103 17.35 0.82 16.26
N ARG A 104 18.42 1.53 16.66
CA ARG A 104 18.43 2.99 16.68
C ARG A 104 18.41 3.42 15.22
N ILE A 105 17.22 3.44 14.65
CA ILE A 105 16.97 3.93 13.31
C ILE A 105 17.22 5.44 13.38
N GLY A 106 18.16 5.92 12.57
CA GLY A 106 18.47 7.35 12.45
C GLY A 106 17.29 8.12 11.90
N LYS A 107 17.25 9.44 12.14
CA LYS A 107 16.17 10.31 11.65
C LYS A 107 16.01 10.23 10.14
N ASP A 108 17.11 10.16 9.41
CA ASP A 108 17.12 10.11 7.94
C ASP A 108 16.39 8.87 7.41
N LYS A 109 16.52 7.74 8.12
CA LYS A 109 15.78 6.51 7.80
C LYS A 109 14.29 6.65 8.15
N ILE A 110 13.95 7.33 9.24
CA ILE A 110 12.55 7.60 9.61
C ILE A 110 11.87 8.48 8.55
N SER A 111 12.56 9.54 8.09
CA SER A 111 12.10 10.39 7.00
C SER A 111 11.83 9.58 5.73
N ALA A 112 12.82 8.78 5.32
CA ALA A 112 12.68 7.90 4.16
C ALA A 112 11.53 6.88 4.29
N LEU A 113 11.22 6.41 5.52
CA LEU A 113 10.06 5.56 5.75
C LEU A 113 8.75 6.30 5.51
N TYR A 114 8.60 7.52 6.03
CA TYR A 114 7.40 8.32 5.78
C TYR A 114 7.19 8.60 4.29
N ASP A 115 8.26 8.87 3.55
CA ASP A 115 8.17 9.10 2.11
C ASP A 115 7.76 7.84 1.34
N LEU A 116 8.32 6.68 1.70
CA LEU A 116 7.93 5.41 1.10
C LEU A 116 6.48 5.06 1.45
N ASP A 117 6.07 5.26 2.70
CA ASP A 117 4.70 5.03 3.16
C ASP A 117 3.69 5.90 2.43
N MET A 118 4.03 7.18 2.20
CA MET A 118 3.19 8.09 1.43
C MET A 118 3.07 7.63 -0.03
N LYS A 119 4.18 7.20 -0.65
CA LYS A 119 4.14 6.67 -2.03
C LYS A 119 3.32 5.39 -2.14
N ILE A 120 3.46 4.47 -1.18
CA ILE A 120 2.64 3.25 -1.09
C ILE A 120 1.16 3.63 -0.96
N TYR A 121 0.83 4.59 -0.10
CA TYR A 121 -0.53 5.07 0.04
C TYR A 121 -1.07 5.64 -1.27
N ASP A 122 -0.32 6.51 -1.93
CA ASP A 122 -0.73 7.14 -3.19
C ASP A 122 -0.95 6.09 -4.29
N ASP A 123 -0.10 5.06 -4.37
CA ASP A 123 -0.28 3.97 -5.34
C ASP A 123 -1.47 3.06 -5.00
N ILE A 124 -1.78 2.85 -3.71
CA ILE A 124 -3.03 2.19 -3.29
C ILE A 124 -4.25 3.02 -3.72
N VAL A 125 -4.19 4.35 -3.61
CA VAL A 125 -5.26 5.23 -4.09
C VAL A 125 -5.43 5.13 -5.60
N LYS A 126 -4.33 5.19 -6.37
CA LYS A 126 -4.37 5.00 -7.83
C LYS A 126 -4.93 3.63 -8.21
N LEU A 127 -4.57 2.59 -7.48
CA LEU A 127 -5.09 1.23 -7.68
C LEU A 127 -6.60 1.17 -7.43
N ASP A 128 -7.09 1.79 -6.35
CA ASP A 128 -8.53 1.88 -6.05
C ASP A 128 -9.29 2.64 -7.13
N GLU A 129 -8.74 3.76 -7.61
CA GLU A 129 -9.32 4.52 -8.72
C GLU A 129 -9.37 3.70 -10.01
N GLY A 130 -8.28 2.99 -10.36
CA GLY A 130 -8.25 2.09 -11.51
C GLY A 130 -9.30 0.98 -11.44
N VAL A 131 -9.45 0.35 -10.28
CA VAL A 131 -10.46 -0.70 -10.05
C VAL A 131 -11.89 -0.13 -10.08
N LYS A 132 -12.12 1.06 -9.52
CA LYS A 132 -13.42 1.74 -9.60
C LYS A 132 -13.78 2.07 -11.05
N ASN A 133 -12.85 2.64 -11.82
CA ASN A 133 -13.05 2.91 -13.24
C ASN A 133 -13.38 1.64 -14.03
N PHE A 134 -12.70 0.52 -13.72
CA PHE A 134 -13.01 -0.78 -14.32
C PHE A 134 -14.41 -1.29 -13.93
N LYS A 135 -14.79 -1.18 -12.66
CA LYS A 135 -16.14 -1.53 -12.19
C LYS A 135 -17.23 -0.70 -12.88
N ASP A 136 -16.99 0.59 -13.05
CA ASP A 136 -17.93 1.50 -13.68
C ASP A 136 -18.05 1.22 -15.20
N SER A 137 -16.94 0.85 -15.86
CA SER A 137 -16.96 0.40 -17.26
C SER A 137 -17.76 -0.89 -17.45
N CYS A 138 -17.63 -1.83 -16.50
CA CYS A 138 -18.42 -3.07 -16.47
C CYS A 138 -19.92 -2.80 -16.25
N SER A 139 -20.25 -1.85 -15.36
CA SER A 139 -21.64 -1.49 -15.06
C SER A 139 -22.31 -0.73 -16.22
N SER A 140 -21.52 0.01 -17.00
CA SER A 140 -22.01 0.81 -18.14
C SER A 140 -22.07 0.01 -19.45
N GLY A 141 -21.59 -1.23 -19.47
CA GLY A 141 -21.55 -2.09 -20.66
C GLY A 141 -20.47 -1.73 -21.70
N ASN A 142 -19.63 -0.73 -21.42
CA ASN A 142 -18.48 -0.34 -22.24
C ASN A 142 -17.22 -1.01 -21.68
N TYR A 143 -17.20 -2.35 -21.74
CA TYR A 143 -16.19 -3.19 -21.09
C TYR A 143 -14.77 -2.86 -21.58
N ASP A 144 -14.03 -2.09 -20.78
CA ASP A 144 -12.65 -1.72 -21.08
C ASP A 144 -11.67 -2.57 -20.27
N PHE A 145 -11.22 -3.67 -20.87
CA PHE A 145 -10.24 -4.58 -20.28
C PHE A 145 -8.80 -4.05 -20.34
N SER A 146 -8.54 -2.93 -21.04
CA SER A 146 -7.20 -2.34 -21.08
C SER A 146 -6.77 -1.78 -19.71
N ILE A 147 -7.76 -1.37 -18.90
CA ILE A 147 -7.57 -0.90 -17.52
C ILE A 147 -6.88 -1.95 -16.65
N LEU A 148 -7.11 -3.24 -16.90
CA LEU A 148 -6.44 -4.33 -16.16
C LEU A 148 -4.92 -4.30 -16.32
N SER A 149 -4.43 -3.90 -17.50
CA SER A 149 -2.98 -3.76 -17.73
C SER A 149 -2.38 -2.63 -16.90
N SER A 150 -3.09 -1.51 -16.76
CA SER A 150 -2.66 -0.40 -15.90
C SER A 150 -2.66 -0.81 -14.42
N ILE A 151 -3.69 -1.55 -13.98
CA ILE A 151 -3.76 -2.13 -12.64
C ILE A 151 -2.58 -3.08 -12.39
N ASP A 152 -2.24 -3.94 -13.35
CA ASP A 152 -1.09 -4.84 -13.24
C ASP A 152 0.24 -4.08 -13.05
N VAL A 153 0.43 -2.96 -13.75
CA VAL A 153 1.60 -2.09 -13.58
C VAL A 153 1.63 -1.48 -12.18
N THR A 154 0.52 -0.91 -11.71
CA THR A 154 0.43 -0.32 -10.36
C THR A 154 0.69 -1.37 -9.27
N ILE A 155 0.23 -2.61 -9.45
CA ILE A 155 0.54 -3.71 -8.52
C ILE A 155 2.05 -3.99 -8.46
N ASN A 156 2.74 -4.01 -9.61
CA ASN A 156 4.19 -4.23 -9.66
C ASN A 156 4.96 -3.09 -8.99
N ASP A 157 4.56 -1.84 -9.25
CA ASP A 157 5.18 -0.67 -8.65
C ASP A 157 5.03 -0.70 -7.12
N LEU A 158 3.82 -0.99 -6.63
CA LEU A 158 3.54 -1.14 -5.21
C LEU A 158 4.37 -2.26 -4.57
N MET A 159 4.47 -3.43 -5.23
CA MET A 159 5.32 -4.54 -4.75
C MET A 159 6.79 -4.11 -4.61
N SER A 160 7.30 -3.33 -5.56
CA SER A 160 8.68 -2.83 -5.53
C SER A 160 8.92 -1.82 -4.40
N LEU A 161 7.93 -0.94 -4.14
CA LEU A 161 7.96 0.02 -3.04
C LEU A 161 7.90 -0.67 -1.68
N ASN A 162 6.99 -1.64 -1.52
CA ASN A 162 6.89 -2.42 -0.28
C ASN A 162 8.19 -3.18 0.00
N SER A 163 8.78 -3.80 -1.02
CA SER A 163 10.08 -4.47 -0.88
C SER A 163 11.20 -3.50 -0.48
N SER A 164 11.21 -2.29 -1.03
CA SER A 164 12.20 -1.25 -0.69
C SER A 164 12.05 -0.77 0.75
N ARG A 165 10.80 -0.63 1.21
CA ARG A 165 10.44 -0.27 2.59
C ARG A 165 10.89 -1.34 3.58
N ASP A 166 10.62 -2.62 3.29
CA ASP A 166 11.01 -3.72 4.18
C ASP A 166 12.54 -3.84 4.28
N ARG A 167 13.26 -3.64 3.16
CA ARG A 167 14.74 -3.56 3.17
C ARG A 167 15.26 -2.43 4.06
N LEU A 168 14.58 -1.27 4.07
CA LEU A 168 14.97 -0.12 4.88
C LEU A 168 14.80 -0.40 6.39
N LEU A 169 13.74 -1.12 6.76
CA LEU A 169 13.43 -1.47 8.15
C LEU A 169 14.26 -2.62 8.70
N TYR A 170 14.38 -3.71 7.94
CA TYR A 170 14.91 -4.98 8.46
C TYR A 170 16.36 -5.25 8.05
N GLY A 171 16.90 -4.45 7.13
CA GLY A 171 18.18 -4.76 6.49
C GLY A 171 18.00 -5.94 5.54
N GLY A 172 18.17 -5.70 4.25
CA GLY A 172 17.93 -6.73 3.24
C GLY A 172 18.71 -8.03 3.53
N VAL A 173 18.06 -9.16 3.25
CA VAL A 173 18.74 -10.44 3.02
C VAL A 173 19.57 -10.36 1.75
#